data_AF-A0A1I1M6N1-F1
#
_entry.id   AF-A0A1I1M6N1-F1
#
_cell.length_a   1.000
_cell.length_b   1.000
_cell.length_c   1.000
_cell.angle_alpha   90.00
_cell.angle_beta   90.00
_cell.angle_gamma   90.00
#
_symmetry.space_group_name_H-M   'P 1'
#
loop_
_entity.id
_entity.type
_entity.pdbx_description
1 polymer ?
#
loop_
_entity_poly.entity_id
_entity_poly.type
_entity_poly.pdbx_seq_one_letter_code
_entity_poly.pdbx_strand_id
1 'polypeptide(L)'
;MKLLNKIASAANTVLMLAAAGAGVLMLAFGAYVLYDIRYTNQNAYISQDLLQYRPKVAAEEEGTETFAELRKINPDVVGWLELFDTHINYPLVQGRDDLEYLNKDIYGDSTLSGSIYLASENERDFSDRYNLIYGHHMDNGAMFGDIRNFLDKDYFDSHQEGLLQTENGTYLIKVFACAYADAYDNVIYNISKDADKKFPELREFLSEHAVQHREMPQELSDWMLIGLSTCTDVVTNGRIVLFVSAGPLSSEDAVKYMERSSGDVPTEGTHRLPLGYFTDSDHWALLNLLCVAETFLILLPVTAIRKKYRQISYSKKLAKKLEETDCKDSHENYENNDTEERRCSEENEEICKQLRRFTDRMHIGMIVECVLLIVSIVVFLMTEDLTKKMTLSDKWTGLMILIAAVSLLIDHLTFCYKGKLPNKEELTTQQKDDKVYS
;
A
#
# COMPACT_ATOMS: atom_id res chain seq x y z
N MET A 1 -10.43 19.79 -46.79
CA MET A 1 -11.06 20.09 -45.48
C MET A 1 -11.85 18.92 -44.86
N LYS A 2 -12.76 18.24 -45.58
CA LYS A 2 -13.55 17.10 -45.02
C LYS A 2 -12.70 15.87 -44.63
N LEU A 3 -11.65 15.54 -45.41
CA LEU A 3 -10.75 14.42 -45.14
C LEU A 3 -9.90 14.64 -43.87
N LEU A 4 -9.25 15.81 -43.76
CA LEU A 4 -8.52 16.26 -42.57
C LEU A 4 -9.38 16.21 -41.29
N ASN A 5 -10.65 16.64 -41.39
CA ASN A 5 -11.56 16.59 -40.26
C ASN A 5 -11.91 15.15 -39.81
N LYS A 6 -12.05 14.21 -40.75
CA LYS A 6 -12.28 12.79 -40.46
C LYS A 6 -11.04 12.15 -39.84
N ILE A 7 -9.85 12.40 -40.39
CA ILE A 7 -8.58 11.88 -39.88
C ILE A 7 -8.36 12.36 -38.43
N ALA A 8 -8.51 13.66 -38.18
CA ALA A 8 -8.39 14.19 -36.82
C ALA A 8 -9.45 13.61 -35.87
N SER A 9 -10.63 13.21 -36.39
CA SER A 9 -11.71 12.64 -35.56
C SER A 9 -11.36 11.21 -35.16
N ALA A 10 -10.88 10.42 -36.11
CA ALA A 10 -10.39 9.08 -35.86
C ALA A 10 -9.20 9.11 -34.88
N ALA A 11 -8.25 10.04 -35.07
CA ALA A 11 -7.12 10.21 -34.16
C ALA A 11 -7.57 10.53 -32.73
N ASN A 12 -8.55 11.43 -32.55
CA ASN A 12 -9.09 11.74 -31.23
C ASN A 12 -9.80 10.54 -30.58
N THR A 13 -10.54 9.76 -31.37
CA THR A 13 -11.20 8.54 -30.89
C THR A 13 -10.19 7.47 -30.49
N VAL A 14 -9.11 7.30 -31.25
CA VAL A 14 -8.03 6.37 -30.92
C VAL A 14 -7.29 6.81 -29.66
N LEU A 15 -6.97 8.11 -29.54
CA LEU A 15 -6.35 8.67 -28.33
C LEU A 15 -7.22 8.45 -27.09
N MET A 16 -8.54 8.61 -27.23
CA MET A 16 -9.51 8.34 -26.17
C MET A 16 -9.52 6.88 -25.72
N LEU A 17 -9.55 5.95 -26.67
CA LEU A 17 -9.52 4.53 -26.36
C LEU A 17 -8.20 4.12 -25.70
N ALA A 18 -7.09 4.69 -26.14
CA ALA A 18 -5.78 4.45 -25.55
C ALA A 18 -5.70 4.99 -24.10
N ALA A 19 -6.17 6.22 -23.87
CA ALA A 19 -6.18 6.82 -22.53
C ALA A 19 -7.11 6.06 -21.57
N ALA A 20 -8.31 5.69 -22.02
CA ALA A 20 -9.24 4.88 -21.23
C ALA A 20 -8.67 3.48 -20.94
N GLY A 21 -8.04 2.84 -21.93
CA GLY A 21 -7.38 1.54 -21.76
C GLY A 21 -6.22 1.60 -20.74
N ALA A 22 -5.39 2.63 -20.81
CA ALA A 22 -4.31 2.85 -19.84
C ALA A 22 -4.86 3.05 -18.42
N GLY A 23 -5.93 3.84 -18.26
CA GLY A 23 -6.60 4.03 -16.97
C GLY A 23 -7.15 2.73 -16.39
N VAL A 24 -7.81 1.89 -17.21
CA VAL A 24 -8.31 0.57 -16.77
C VAL A 24 -7.17 -0.35 -16.36
N LEU A 25 -6.06 -0.38 -17.10
CA LEU A 25 -4.89 -1.19 -16.75
C LEU A 25 -4.25 -0.75 -15.43
N MET A 26 -4.11 0.55 -15.20
CA MET A 26 -3.59 1.06 -13.93
C MET A 26 -4.53 0.79 -12.75
N LEU A 27 -5.84 0.91 -12.94
CA LEU A 27 -6.84 0.53 -11.93
C LEU A 27 -6.75 -0.96 -11.59
N ALA A 28 -6.66 -1.82 -12.61
CA ALA A 28 -6.49 -3.26 -12.40
C ALA A 28 -5.18 -3.59 -11.67
N PHE A 29 -4.09 -2.90 -12.02
CA PHE A 29 -2.80 -3.05 -11.35
C PHE A 29 -2.86 -2.59 -9.88
N GLY A 30 -3.46 -1.42 -9.60
CA GLY A 30 -3.59 -0.96 -8.22
C GLY A 30 -4.53 -1.82 -7.38
N ALA A 31 -5.60 -2.36 -7.97
CA ALA A 31 -6.43 -3.37 -7.30
C ALA A 31 -5.66 -4.66 -7.00
N TYR A 32 -4.80 -5.10 -7.93
CA TYR A 32 -3.90 -6.23 -7.71
C TYR A 32 -2.91 -5.96 -6.57
N VAL A 33 -2.24 -4.80 -6.55
CA VAL A 33 -1.31 -4.41 -5.48
C VAL A 33 -2.02 -4.37 -4.13
N LEU A 34 -3.25 -3.84 -4.05
CA LEU A 34 -4.01 -3.82 -2.81
C LEU A 34 -4.38 -5.23 -2.34
N TYR A 35 -4.77 -6.11 -3.26
CA TYR A 35 -5.03 -7.51 -2.95
C TYR A 35 -3.76 -8.21 -2.43
N ASP A 36 -2.61 -7.97 -3.06
CA ASP A 36 -1.32 -8.57 -2.71
C ASP A 36 -0.81 -8.11 -1.32
N ILE A 37 -0.90 -6.81 -1.03
CA ILE A 37 -0.59 -6.26 0.30
C ILE A 37 -1.50 -6.88 1.37
N ARG A 38 -2.81 -6.95 1.09
CA ARG A 38 -3.77 -7.55 2.03
C ARG A 38 -3.48 -9.03 2.26
N TYR A 39 -3.21 -9.77 1.20
CA TYR A 39 -2.85 -11.18 1.25
C TYR A 39 -1.59 -11.40 2.11
N THR A 40 -0.55 -10.62 1.87
CA THR A 40 0.70 -10.65 2.63
C THR A 40 0.45 -10.34 4.12
N ASN A 41 -0.25 -9.25 4.44
CA ASN A 41 -0.50 -8.84 5.81
C ASN A 41 -1.31 -9.87 6.61
N GLN A 42 -2.25 -10.56 5.95
CA GLN A 42 -3.03 -11.64 6.58
C GLN A 42 -2.20 -12.90 6.83
N ASN A 43 -1.27 -13.22 5.94
CA ASN A 43 -0.42 -14.42 6.04
C ASN A 43 0.89 -14.20 6.82
N ALA A 44 1.19 -12.95 7.21
CA ALA A 44 2.35 -12.64 8.05
C ALA A 44 2.17 -13.11 9.50
N TYR A 45 0.93 -13.21 9.99
CA TYR A 45 0.66 -13.88 11.26
C TYR A 45 0.56 -15.38 11.05
N ILE A 46 0.92 -16.14 12.09
CA ILE A 46 0.72 -17.58 12.05
C ILE A 46 -0.78 -17.89 11.89
N SER A 47 -1.12 -18.70 10.90
CA SER A 47 -2.50 -19.13 10.69
C SER A 47 -2.92 -20.09 11.81
N GLN A 48 -4.21 -20.10 12.18
CA GLN A 48 -4.76 -21.13 13.09
C GLN A 48 -4.49 -22.54 12.56
N ASP A 49 -4.45 -22.71 11.24
CA ASP A 49 -4.13 -23.96 10.57
C ASP A 49 -2.64 -24.35 10.72
N LEU A 50 -1.73 -23.41 11.00
CA LEU A 50 -0.33 -23.72 11.36
C LEU A 50 -0.16 -23.98 12.84
N LEU A 51 -0.87 -23.23 13.70
CA LEU A 51 -0.83 -23.40 15.16
C LEU A 51 -1.23 -24.81 15.61
N GLN A 52 -2.03 -25.54 14.83
CA GLN A 52 -2.36 -26.93 15.15
C GLN A 52 -1.14 -27.87 15.12
N TYR A 53 -0.10 -27.52 14.34
CA TYR A 53 1.15 -28.27 14.24
C TYR A 53 2.18 -27.85 15.29
N ARG A 54 1.84 -26.90 16.15
CA ARG A 54 2.67 -26.55 17.31
C ARG A 54 2.85 -27.80 18.18
N PRO A 55 4.09 -28.16 18.56
CA PRO A 55 4.31 -29.30 19.43
C PRO A 55 3.65 -29.13 20.80
N LYS A 56 2.77 -30.06 21.15
CA LYS A 56 2.03 -30.09 22.41
C LYS A 56 2.68 -30.95 23.49
N VAL A 57 3.78 -31.62 23.17
CA VAL A 57 4.48 -32.57 24.03
C VAL A 57 5.97 -32.24 23.98
N ALA A 58 6.66 -32.38 25.11
CA ALA A 58 8.10 -32.20 25.20
C ALA A 58 8.79 -33.28 24.35
N ALA A 59 9.86 -32.91 23.65
CA ALA A 59 10.55 -33.76 22.66
C ALA A 59 11.40 -34.91 23.28
N GLU A 60 10.95 -35.52 24.38
CA GLU A 60 11.76 -36.48 25.17
C GLU A 60 11.22 -37.93 25.15
N GLU A 61 10.14 -38.25 24.45
CA GLU A 61 9.87 -39.66 24.15
C GLU A 61 10.82 -40.10 23.02
N GLU A 62 11.79 -40.97 23.34
CA GLU A 62 12.65 -41.62 22.33
C GLU A 62 11.78 -42.17 21.18
N GLY A 63 11.87 -41.53 20.01
CA GLY A 63 11.12 -41.93 18.81
C GLY A 63 9.87 -41.10 18.48
N THR A 64 9.49 -40.08 19.26
CA THR A 64 8.46 -39.13 18.81
C THR A 64 9.06 -38.08 17.89
N GLU A 65 8.74 -38.15 16.60
CA GLU A 65 9.04 -37.07 15.66
C GLU A 65 8.12 -35.86 15.93
N THR A 66 8.54 -35.00 16.85
CA THR A 66 7.84 -33.78 17.31
C THR A 66 7.32 -32.90 16.16
N PHE A 67 8.02 -32.88 15.03
CA PHE A 67 7.66 -32.10 13.84
C PHE A 67 7.30 -32.95 12.62
N ALA A 68 6.97 -34.24 12.76
CA ALA A 68 6.70 -35.13 11.61
C ALA A 68 5.67 -34.56 10.63
N GLU A 69 4.55 -34.08 11.15
CA GLU A 69 3.46 -33.55 10.32
C GLU A 69 3.85 -32.24 9.65
N LEU A 70 4.57 -31.37 10.37
CA LEU A 70 5.06 -30.11 9.85
C LEU A 70 6.16 -30.33 8.79
N ARG A 71 7.00 -31.36 8.96
CA ARG A 71 8.02 -31.77 7.97
C ARG A 71 7.44 -32.38 6.71
N LYS A 72 6.24 -32.98 6.77
CA LYS A 72 5.52 -33.41 5.56
C LYS A 72 5.06 -32.21 4.72
N ILE A 73 4.80 -31.07 5.37
CA ILE A 73 4.49 -29.81 4.69
C ILE A 73 5.78 -29.21 4.15
N ASN A 74 6.80 -29.09 4.99
CA ASN A 74 8.09 -28.55 4.60
C ASN A 74 9.25 -29.28 5.30
N PRO A 75 10.11 -30.00 4.55
CA PRO A 75 11.25 -30.71 5.12
C PRO A 75 12.32 -29.79 5.73
N ASP A 76 12.25 -28.48 5.48
CA ASP A 76 13.21 -27.50 5.99
C ASP A 76 12.92 -27.04 7.43
N VAL A 77 11.85 -27.55 8.05
CA VAL A 77 11.47 -27.23 9.43
C VAL A 77 12.51 -27.79 10.41
N VAL A 78 13.04 -26.90 11.25
CA VAL A 78 14.07 -27.20 12.26
C VAL A 78 13.58 -27.00 13.70
N GLY A 79 12.44 -26.33 13.90
CA GLY A 79 11.90 -26.14 15.25
C GLY A 79 10.68 -25.23 15.31
N TRP A 80 10.41 -24.72 16.51
CA TRP A 80 9.35 -23.77 16.82
C TRP A 80 9.84 -22.75 17.85
N LEU A 81 9.60 -21.47 17.57
CA LEU A 81 9.99 -20.35 18.43
C LEU A 81 8.74 -19.65 18.97
N GLU A 82 8.71 -19.46 20.27
CA GLU A 82 7.68 -18.69 20.95
C GLU A 82 8.30 -17.76 21.98
N LEU A 83 7.91 -16.49 21.98
CA LEU A 83 8.11 -15.58 23.11
C LEU A 83 6.75 -15.29 23.74
N PHE A 84 6.61 -15.59 25.03
CA PHE A 84 5.33 -15.47 25.72
C PHE A 84 4.86 -14.02 25.75
N ASP A 85 3.53 -13.87 25.73
CA ASP A 85 2.85 -12.56 25.77
C ASP A 85 3.18 -11.66 24.54
N THR A 86 3.71 -12.23 23.45
CA THR A 86 3.97 -11.54 22.17
C THR A 86 3.30 -12.24 20.99
N HIS A 87 3.34 -11.62 19.80
CA HIS A 87 2.93 -12.27 18.55
C HIS A 87 3.98 -13.23 17.98
N ILE A 88 5.17 -13.32 18.59
CA ILE A 88 6.25 -14.21 18.16
C ILE A 88 5.90 -15.64 18.58
N ASN A 89 5.22 -16.36 17.69
CA ASN A 89 4.86 -17.76 17.84
C ASN A 89 4.86 -18.42 16.47
N TYR A 90 6.03 -18.91 16.04
CA TYR A 90 6.27 -19.28 14.65
C TYR A 90 7.08 -20.56 14.51
N PRO A 91 6.80 -21.37 13.47
CA PRO A 91 7.70 -22.45 13.08
C PRO A 91 9.03 -21.86 12.55
N LEU A 92 10.11 -22.57 12.83
CA LEU A 92 11.46 -22.25 12.38
C LEU A 92 11.84 -23.15 11.21
N VAL A 93 12.35 -22.55 10.15
CA VAL A 93 12.89 -23.25 8.98
C VAL A 93 14.37 -22.92 8.78
N GLN A 94 15.09 -23.74 8.03
CA GLN A 94 16.45 -23.41 7.59
C GLN A 94 16.63 -23.78 6.13
N GLY A 95 16.93 -22.77 5.31
CA GLY A 95 17.23 -22.94 3.88
C GLY A 95 18.68 -23.32 3.62
N ARG A 96 19.02 -23.41 2.33
CA ARG A 96 20.39 -23.67 1.88
C ARG A 96 21.31 -22.46 2.06
N ASP A 97 20.72 -21.27 2.11
CA ASP A 97 21.37 -20.00 2.37
C ASP A 97 20.41 -19.07 3.15
N ASP A 98 20.91 -17.91 3.58
CA ASP A 98 20.14 -16.92 4.34
C ASP A 98 19.15 -16.11 3.49
N LEU A 99 19.01 -16.42 2.19
CA LEU A 99 18.12 -15.74 1.25
C LEU A 99 16.88 -16.58 0.89
N GLU A 100 16.98 -17.91 0.97
CA GLU A 100 15.92 -18.83 0.53
C GLU A 100 14.58 -18.58 1.24
N TYR A 101 14.60 -18.33 2.55
CA TYR A 101 13.39 -18.07 3.35
C TYR A 101 13.11 -16.59 3.63
N LEU A 102 13.87 -15.69 2.98
CA LEU A 102 13.65 -14.25 3.07
C LEU A 102 12.30 -13.86 2.46
N ASN A 103 11.92 -14.41 1.30
CA ASN A 103 10.65 -14.10 0.63
C ASN A 103 9.86 -15.37 0.30
N LYS A 104 9.93 -16.36 1.19
CA LYS A 104 9.30 -17.67 1.05
C LYS A 104 8.66 -18.06 2.37
N ASP A 105 7.39 -18.45 2.35
CA ASP A 105 6.69 -18.93 3.53
C ASP A 105 7.05 -20.39 3.84
N ILE A 106 6.48 -20.90 4.93
CA ILE A 106 6.66 -22.30 5.34
C ILE A 106 6.08 -23.29 4.33
N TYR A 107 5.09 -22.92 3.52
CA TYR A 107 4.54 -23.82 2.49
C TYR A 107 5.41 -23.86 1.23
N GLY A 108 6.36 -22.93 1.13
CA GLY A 108 7.29 -22.79 0.02
C GLY A 108 6.83 -21.80 -1.05
N ASP A 109 5.74 -21.09 -0.80
CA ASP A 109 5.21 -20.06 -1.69
C ASP A 109 5.92 -18.72 -1.47
N SER A 110 6.00 -17.90 -2.51
CA SER A 110 6.66 -16.60 -2.40
C SER A 110 5.76 -15.60 -1.68
N THR A 111 6.27 -15.00 -0.60
CA THR A 111 5.58 -13.98 0.21
C THR A 111 6.57 -12.90 0.65
N LEU A 112 6.11 -11.66 0.79
CA LEU A 112 6.93 -10.56 1.31
C LEU A 112 7.19 -10.68 2.83
N SER A 113 6.35 -11.43 3.56
CA SER A 113 6.53 -11.67 5.00
C SER A 113 7.64 -12.67 5.32
N GLY A 114 8.06 -13.45 4.32
CA GLY A 114 9.01 -14.55 4.48
C GLY A 114 8.60 -15.59 5.52
N SER A 115 9.59 -16.21 6.15
CA SER A 115 9.46 -17.10 7.31
C SER A 115 10.37 -16.63 8.44
N ILE A 116 10.24 -17.22 9.63
CA ILE A 116 11.28 -17.13 10.66
C ILE A 116 12.29 -18.25 10.39
N TYR A 117 13.57 -17.91 10.21
CA TYR A 117 14.55 -18.87 9.76
C TYR A 117 15.87 -18.79 10.52
N LEU A 118 16.48 -19.96 10.76
CA LEU A 118 17.82 -20.10 11.32
C LEU A 118 18.86 -19.75 10.25
N ALA A 119 19.96 -19.13 10.64
CA ALA A 119 21.09 -18.91 9.75
C ALA A 119 21.60 -20.23 9.17
N SER A 120 21.94 -20.22 7.88
CA SER A 120 22.39 -21.39 7.12
C SER A 120 23.76 -21.92 7.57
N GLU A 121 24.57 -21.07 8.22
CA GLU A 121 25.84 -21.48 8.82
C GLU A 121 25.67 -22.21 10.17
N ASN A 122 24.52 -22.05 10.83
CA ASN A 122 24.23 -22.78 12.06
C ASN A 122 23.89 -24.26 11.79
N GLU A 123 24.21 -25.12 12.75
CA GLU A 123 23.74 -26.49 12.76
C GLU A 123 22.21 -26.55 12.92
N ARG A 124 21.55 -27.34 12.07
CA ARG A 124 20.08 -27.50 12.03
C ARG A 124 19.46 -27.92 13.36
N ASP A 125 20.25 -28.54 14.19
CA ASP A 125 19.84 -29.16 15.44
C ASP A 125 20.07 -28.24 16.67
N PHE A 126 20.47 -26.98 16.41
CA PHE A 126 20.77 -25.94 17.42
C PHE A 126 21.94 -26.30 18.35
N SER A 127 22.84 -27.20 17.93
CA SER A 127 24.01 -27.59 18.74
C SER A 127 25.10 -26.51 18.86
N ASP A 128 25.06 -25.46 18.03
CA ASP A 128 25.96 -24.33 18.17
C ASP A 128 25.69 -23.53 19.45
N ARG A 129 26.75 -22.98 20.05
CA ARG A 129 26.64 -22.15 21.27
C ARG A 129 26.04 -20.77 20.99
N TYR A 130 26.13 -20.27 19.76
CA TYR A 130 25.49 -19.04 19.31
C TYR A 130 24.68 -19.33 18.04
N ASN A 131 23.37 -19.19 18.13
CA ASN A 131 22.44 -19.37 17.02
C ASN A 131 21.85 -18.03 16.60
N LEU A 132 21.80 -17.77 15.29
CA LEU A 132 21.22 -16.55 14.76
C LEU A 132 19.94 -16.88 14.01
N ILE A 133 18.85 -16.26 14.43
CA ILE A 133 17.53 -16.43 13.81
C ILE A 133 17.10 -15.10 13.21
N TYR A 134 16.63 -15.16 11.97
CA TYR A 134 16.17 -14.02 11.21
C TYR A 134 14.64 -14.03 11.06
N GLY A 135 14.08 -12.83 10.97
CA GLY A 135 12.67 -12.63 10.66
C GLY A 135 12.41 -11.19 10.24
N HIS A 136 11.42 -11.00 9.36
CA HIS A 136 11.05 -9.66 8.90
C HIS A 136 10.43 -8.83 10.02
N HIS A 137 10.66 -7.51 9.94
CA HIS A 137 9.95 -6.54 10.75
C HIS A 137 8.69 -6.14 10.00
N MET A 138 7.53 -6.59 10.47
CA MET A 138 6.24 -6.18 9.91
C MET A 138 5.61 -5.10 10.81
N ASP A 139 5.14 -4.01 10.22
CA ASP A 139 4.59 -2.85 10.94
C ASP A 139 3.39 -3.18 11.85
N ASN A 140 2.68 -4.27 11.54
CA ASN A 140 1.56 -4.75 12.35
C ASN A 140 1.99 -5.58 13.57
N GLY A 141 3.29 -5.85 13.77
CA GLY A 141 3.81 -6.69 14.85
C GLY A 141 3.99 -8.17 14.46
N ALA A 142 3.59 -8.56 13.25
CA ALA A 142 3.81 -9.91 12.75
C ALA A 142 5.31 -10.24 12.55
N MET A 143 5.63 -11.53 12.47
CA MET A 143 6.98 -12.06 12.35
C MET A 143 7.84 -11.58 13.52
N PHE A 144 8.90 -10.79 13.29
CA PHE A 144 9.70 -10.17 14.33
C PHE A 144 9.35 -8.68 14.54
N GLY A 145 8.16 -8.24 14.11
CA GLY A 145 7.65 -6.89 14.33
C GLY A 145 7.71 -6.46 15.79
N ASP A 146 7.30 -7.34 16.72
CA ASP A 146 7.29 -7.08 18.16
C ASP A 146 8.69 -6.89 18.78
N ILE A 147 9.78 -7.30 18.12
CA ILE A 147 11.15 -7.11 18.64
C ILE A 147 11.44 -5.63 18.91
N ARG A 148 10.88 -4.72 18.11
CA ARG A 148 11.06 -3.27 18.31
C ARG A 148 10.51 -2.80 19.65
N ASN A 149 9.47 -3.44 20.18
CA ASN A 149 8.86 -3.06 21.44
C ASN A 149 9.79 -3.33 22.63
N PHE A 150 10.71 -4.29 22.52
CA PHE A 150 11.72 -4.59 23.56
C PHE A 150 12.76 -3.47 23.74
N LEU A 151 12.77 -2.44 22.90
CA LEU A 151 13.54 -1.21 23.14
C LEU A 151 12.90 -0.35 24.24
N ASP A 152 11.59 -0.48 24.45
CA ASP A 152 10.89 0.12 25.58
C ASP A 152 11.15 -0.69 26.85
N LYS A 153 11.38 0.03 27.95
CA LYS A 153 11.79 -0.58 29.21
C LYS A 153 10.68 -1.42 29.85
N ASP A 154 9.43 -0.93 29.83
CA ASP A 154 8.32 -1.60 30.51
C ASP A 154 7.89 -2.85 29.73
N TYR A 155 7.92 -2.77 28.39
CA TYR A 155 7.71 -3.93 27.53
C TYR A 155 8.81 -4.98 27.74
N PHE A 156 10.08 -4.56 27.73
CA PHE A 156 11.21 -5.46 28.00
C PHE A 156 11.08 -6.13 29.37
N ASP A 157 10.68 -5.40 30.42
CA ASP A 157 10.51 -5.90 31.81
C ASP A 157 9.34 -6.84 32.01
N SER A 158 8.28 -6.74 31.21
CA SER A 158 7.11 -7.63 31.28
C SER A 158 7.27 -8.91 30.45
N HIS A 159 8.07 -8.90 29.38
CA HIS A 159 8.21 -10.02 28.44
C HIS A 159 9.59 -10.65 28.56
N GLN A 160 9.73 -11.65 29.44
CA GLN A 160 11.05 -12.19 29.81
C GLN A 160 11.33 -13.60 29.31
N GLU A 161 10.30 -14.35 28.96
CA GLU A 161 10.38 -15.80 28.81
C GLU A 161 9.74 -16.28 27.50
N GLY A 162 10.14 -17.46 27.05
CA GLY A 162 9.60 -18.11 25.87
C GLY A 162 10.03 -19.56 25.77
N LEU A 163 9.72 -20.21 24.65
CA LEU A 163 10.12 -21.58 24.36
C LEU A 163 10.76 -21.69 22.99
N LEU A 164 11.84 -22.47 22.92
CA LEU A 164 12.37 -23.02 21.69
C LEU A 164 12.16 -24.53 21.73
N GLN A 165 11.42 -25.07 20.78
CA GLN A 165 11.25 -26.51 20.60
C GLN A 165 12.06 -26.93 19.37
N THR A 166 12.96 -27.90 19.53
CA THR A 166 13.76 -28.50 18.45
C THR A 166 13.56 -30.00 18.43
N GLU A 167 14.14 -30.70 17.46
CA GLU A 167 14.14 -32.17 17.46
C GLU A 167 14.82 -32.78 18.69
N ASN A 168 15.81 -32.07 19.23
CA ASN A 168 16.67 -32.55 20.32
C ASN A 168 16.12 -32.26 21.72
N GLY A 169 15.10 -31.40 21.84
CA GLY A 169 14.58 -31.02 23.15
C GLY A 169 13.72 -29.76 23.14
N THR A 170 13.24 -29.41 24.33
CA THR A 170 12.55 -28.14 24.58
C THR A 170 13.42 -27.28 25.50
N TYR A 171 13.59 -26.01 25.15
CA TYR A 171 14.46 -25.08 25.83
C TYR A 171 13.67 -23.86 26.32
N LEU A 172 13.91 -23.45 27.56
CA LEU A 172 13.37 -22.22 28.12
C LEU A 172 14.21 -21.05 27.61
N ILE A 173 13.54 -20.13 26.92
CA ILE A 173 14.13 -18.88 26.48
C ILE A 173 14.04 -17.86 27.61
N LYS A 174 15.12 -17.11 27.83
CA LYS A 174 15.16 -15.94 28.70
C LYS A 174 15.74 -14.74 27.96
N VAL A 175 14.98 -13.65 27.92
CA VAL A 175 15.35 -12.39 27.29
C VAL A 175 16.32 -11.61 28.18
N PHE A 176 17.50 -11.26 27.67
CA PHE A 176 18.52 -10.57 28.46
C PHE A 176 19.05 -9.28 27.86
N ALA A 177 18.95 -9.04 26.55
CA ALA A 177 19.32 -7.74 25.98
C ALA A 177 18.60 -7.43 24.66
N CYS A 178 18.44 -6.14 24.35
CA CYS A 178 17.98 -5.64 23.06
C CYS A 178 18.89 -4.50 22.60
N ALA A 179 19.41 -4.58 21.37
CA ALA A 179 20.39 -3.63 20.85
C ALA A 179 20.07 -3.21 19.41
N TYR A 180 20.51 -2.00 19.05
CA TYR A 180 20.65 -1.62 17.66
C TYR A 180 21.95 -2.18 17.10
N ALA A 181 21.92 -2.57 15.83
CA ALA A 181 23.06 -3.08 15.10
C ALA A 181 23.03 -2.59 13.65
N ASP A 182 24.17 -2.72 12.96
CA ASP A 182 24.23 -2.60 11.51
C ASP A 182 24.24 -3.99 10.87
N ALA A 183 23.65 -4.15 9.69
CA ALA A 183 23.58 -5.42 8.97
C ALA A 183 24.96 -6.02 8.62
N TYR A 184 26.03 -5.23 8.69
CA TYR A 184 27.42 -5.66 8.49
C TYR A 184 28.21 -5.80 9.80
N ASP A 185 27.53 -5.81 10.95
CA ASP A 185 28.19 -5.97 12.24
C ASP A 185 28.79 -7.37 12.38
N ASN A 186 30.12 -7.45 12.36
CA ASN A 186 30.84 -8.72 12.43
C ASN A 186 30.78 -9.38 13.81
N VAL A 187 30.41 -8.65 14.87
CA VAL A 187 30.23 -9.24 16.21
C VAL A 187 28.88 -9.93 16.30
N ILE A 188 27.86 -9.50 15.56
CA ILE A 188 26.55 -10.15 15.59
C ILE A 188 26.43 -11.23 14.52
N TYR A 189 26.83 -10.91 13.29
CA TYR A 189 26.57 -11.74 12.10
C TYR A 189 27.69 -12.74 11.79
N ASN A 190 28.66 -12.90 12.69
CA ASN A 190 29.67 -13.97 12.61
C ASN A 190 29.32 -15.12 13.55
N ILE A 191 28.97 -16.26 12.98
CA ILE A 191 28.57 -17.47 13.71
C ILE A 191 29.82 -18.29 14.07
N SER A 192 30.67 -17.70 14.91
CA SER A 192 31.85 -18.40 15.42
C SER A 192 31.42 -19.57 16.31
N LYS A 193 31.84 -20.79 15.96
CA LYS A 193 31.65 -21.99 16.78
C LYS A 193 32.49 -22.01 18.07
N ASP A 194 33.48 -21.13 18.16
CA ASP A 194 34.31 -20.95 19.36
C ASP A 194 33.61 -20.05 20.38
N ALA A 195 32.88 -20.67 21.32
CA ALA A 195 32.12 -19.98 22.34
C ALA A 195 32.99 -19.16 23.30
N ASP A 196 34.20 -19.65 23.62
CA ASP A 196 35.15 -19.00 24.53
C ASP A 196 35.59 -17.64 23.98
N LYS A 197 35.57 -17.47 22.65
CA LYS A 197 35.77 -16.18 22.00
C LYS A 197 34.47 -15.40 21.82
N LYS A 198 33.41 -16.09 21.39
CA LYS A 198 32.18 -15.42 20.96
C LYS A 198 31.42 -14.73 22.09
N PHE A 199 31.37 -15.37 23.26
CA PHE A 199 30.56 -14.89 24.37
C PHE A 199 31.15 -13.61 25.00
N PRO A 200 32.48 -13.52 25.24
CA PRO A 200 33.10 -12.27 25.64
C PRO A 200 32.90 -11.13 24.63
N GLU A 201 33.03 -11.42 23.34
CA GLU A 201 32.85 -10.44 22.26
C GLU A 201 31.43 -9.86 22.26
N LEU A 202 30.41 -10.73 22.33
CA LEU A 202 29.01 -10.31 22.46
C LEU A 202 28.74 -9.54 23.75
N ARG A 203 29.35 -9.95 24.87
CA ARG A 203 29.20 -9.27 26.16
C ARG A 203 29.73 -7.85 26.11
N GLU A 204 30.91 -7.66 25.52
CA GLU A 204 31.51 -6.34 25.31
C GLU A 204 30.62 -5.49 24.39
N PHE A 205 30.21 -6.04 23.24
CA PHE A 205 29.29 -5.36 22.32
C PHE A 205 28.00 -4.88 23.02
N LEU A 206 27.35 -5.76 23.78
CA LEU A 206 26.10 -5.45 24.47
C LEU A 206 26.28 -4.43 25.58
N SER A 207 27.42 -4.41 26.25
CA SER A 207 27.70 -3.39 27.28
C SER A 207 27.77 -1.97 26.69
N GLU A 208 28.13 -1.86 25.41
CA GLU A 208 28.25 -0.57 24.71
C GLU A 208 26.99 -0.20 23.91
N HIS A 209 26.28 -1.17 23.34
CA HIS A 209 25.25 -0.93 22.34
C HIS A 209 23.82 -1.34 22.76
N ALA A 210 23.66 -2.07 23.87
CA ALA A 210 22.33 -2.48 24.31
C ALA A 210 21.53 -1.27 24.83
N VAL A 211 20.30 -1.15 24.34
CA VAL A 211 19.33 -0.15 24.79
C VAL A 211 18.68 -0.61 26.09
N GLN A 212 18.30 -1.89 26.13
CA GLN A 212 17.81 -2.56 27.32
C GLN A 212 18.68 -3.78 27.57
N HIS A 213 19.08 -4.01 28.81
CA HIS A 213 19.83 -5.19 29.17
C HIS A 213 19.54 -5.61 30.62
N ARG A 214 19.78 -6.89 30.88
CA ARG A 214 19.83 -7.51 32.21
C ARG A 214 21.19 -8.16 32.39
N GLU A 215 21.39 -8.74 33.56
CA GLU A 215 22.54 -9.61 33.77
C GLU A 215 22.44 -10.79 32.79
N MET A 216 23.43 -10.89 31.92
CA MET A 216 23.58 -12.02 31.02
C MET A 216 23.72 -13.28 31.88
N PRO A 217 22.94 -14.35 31.62
CA PRO A 217 23.09 -15.58 32.38
C PRO A 217 24.55 -16.05 32.33
N GLN A 218 25.06 -16.50 33.48
CA GLN A 218 26.43 -17.03 33.56
C GLN A 218 26.61 -18.15 32.54
N GLU A 219 27.86 -18.30 32.07
CA GLU A 219 28.27 -19.33 31.10
C GLU A 219 28.00 -20.74 31.66
N LEU A 220 26.77 -21.21 31.50
CA LEU A 220 26.39 -22.58 31.76
C LEU A 220 26.73 -23.39 30.50
N SER A 221 27.38 -24.54 30.68
CA SER A 221 27.83 -25.40 29.58
C SER A 221 26.70 -25.78 28.62
N ASP A 222 25.48 -25.91 29.15
CA ASP A 222 24.34 -26.48 28.45
C ASP A 222 23.41 -25.39 27.88
N TRP A 223 23.72 -24.11 28.13
CA TRP A 223 22.93 -22.99 27.61
C TRP A 223 23.53 -22.47 26.31
N MET A 224 22.64 -22.15 25.38
CA MET A 224 22.96 -21.50 24.11
C MET A 224 22.52 -20.03 24.13
N LEU A 225 23.24 -19.21 23.38
CA LEU A 225 22.85 -17.83 23.08
C LEU A 225 22.15 -17.79 21.74
N ILE A 226 21.12 -16.97 21.65
CA ILE A 226 20.35 -16.80 20.42
C ILE A 226 20.19 -15.30 20.15
N GLY A 227 20.57 -14.87 18.94
CA GLY A 227 20.23 -13.56 18.41
C GLY A 227 18.99 -13.65 17.55
N LEU A 228 17.94 -12.89 17.88
CA LEU A 228 16.76 -12.74 17.05
C LEU A 228 16.89 -11.41 16.30
N SER A 229 17.28 -11.47 15.02
CA SER A 229 17.64 -10.32 14.22
C SER A 229 16.50 -9.91 13.28
N THR A 230 16.14 -8.63 13.33
CA THR A 230 15.18 -8.03 12.40
C THR A 230 15.63 -6.66 11.88
N CYS A 231 15.01 -6.16 10.83
CA CYS A 231 15.29 -4.84 10.26
C CYS A 231 14.72 -3.73 11.16
N THR A 232 15.44 -2.62 11.33
CA THR A 232 14.86 -1.42 11.97
C THR A 232 13.80 -0.77 11.10
N ASP A 233 14.01 -0.84 9.78
CA ASP A 233 13.18 -0.24 8.72
C ASP A 233 13.48 -0.92 7.38
N VAL A 234 12.58 -0.73 6.42
CA VAL A 234 12.59 -1.40 5.10
C VAL A 234 13.70 -0.91 4.15
N VAL A 235 14.39 0.19 4.48
CA VAL A 235 15.32 0.92 3.59
C VAL A 235 16.71 1.14 4.22
N THR A 236 16.91 0.75 5.47
CA THR A 236 18.19 0.97 6.17
C THR A 236 18.92 -0.35 6.42
N ASN A 237 20.25 -0.25 6.60
CA ASN A 237 21.06 -1.35 7.13
C ASN A 237 20.88 -1.51 8.64
N GLY A 238 20.06 -0.69 9.28
CA GLY A 238 19.79 -0.80 10.70
C GLY A 238 19.08 -2.11 11.02
N ARG A 239 19.49 -2.70 12.13
CA ARG A 239 18.97 -3.95 12.67
C ARG A 239 18.63 -3.75 14.14
N ILE A 240 17.59 -4.43 14.58
CA ILE A 240 17.28 -4.59 15.99
C ILE A 240 17.49 -6.06 16.28
N VAL A 241 18.31 -6.34 17.30
CA VAL A 241 18.63 -7.71 17.69
C VAL A 241 18.21 -7.91 19.14
N LEU A 242 17.29 -8.85 19.35
CA LEU A 242 16.92 -9.32 20.68
C LEU A 242 17.79 -10.51 21.03
N PHE A 243 18.55 -10.39 22.10
CA PHE A 243 19.41 -11.45 22.60
C PHE A 243 18.72 -12.19 23.72
N VAL A 244 18.65 -13.51 23.52
CA VAL A 244 18.03 -14.43 24.44
C VAL A 244 18.96 -15.60 24.71
N SER A 245 18.81 -16.20 25.88
CA SER A 245 19.52 -17.41 26.27
C SER A 245 18.52 -18.56 26.34
N ALA A 246 18.87 -19.72 25.81
CA ALA A 246 18.02 -20.91 25.86
C ALA A 246 18.71 -22.03 26.65
N GLY A 247 18.04 -22.52 27.70
CA GLY A 247 18.51 -23.63 28.54
C GLY A 247 17.56 -24.83 28.45
N PRO A 248 18.06 -26.07 28.48
CA PRO A 248 17.22 -27.26 28.36
C PRO A 248 16.22 -27.33 29.52
N LEU A 249 14.97 -27.69 29.22
CA LEU A 249 13.93 -27.97 30.19
C LEU A 249 13.77 -29.47 30.39
N SER A 250 13.50 -29.88 31.63
CA SER A 250 13.00 -31.23 31.90
C SER A 250 11.61 -31.42 31.26
N SER A 251 11.24 -32.66 30.91
CA SER A 251 9.88 -32.98 30.45
C SER A 251 8.77 -32.37 31.33
N GLU A 252 8.90 -32.44 32.66
CA GLU A 252 7.88 -31.94 33.58
C GLU A 252 7.75 -30.42 33.51
N ASP A 253 8.88 -29.70 33.48
CA ASP A 253 8.88 -28.24 33.38
C ASP A 253 8.40 -27.79 31.99
N ALA A 254 8.78 -28.48 30.93
CA ALA A 254 8.34 -28.20 29.57
C ALA A 254 6.81 -28.25 29.47
N VAL A 255 6.16 -29.28 30.04
CA VAL A 255 4.69 -29.36 30.08
C VAL A 255 4.07 -28.15 30.77
N LYS A 256 4.63 -27.75 31.93
CA LYS A 256 4.14 -26.58 32.68
C LYS A 256 4.23 -25.28 31.87
N TYR A 257 5.33 -25.04 31.16
CA TYR A 257 5.48 -23.85 30.32
C TYR A 257 4.58 -23.90 29.08
N MET A 258 4.38 -25.08 28.47
CA MET A 258 3.47 -25.25 27.34
C MET A 258 1.99 -25.04 27.75
N GLU A 259 1.59 -25.46 28.95
CA GLU A 259 0.25 -25.20 29.50
C GLU A 259 0.02 -23.70 29.73
N ARG A 260 1.01 -22.99 30.30
CA ARG A 260 0.95 -21.52 30.45
C ARG A 260 0.72 -20.82 29.12
N SER A 261 1.52 -21.17 28.11
CA SER A 261 1.37 -20.61 26.77
C SER A 261 0.02 -20.92 26.12
N SER A 262 -0.55 -22.10 26.39
CA SER A 262 -1.86 -22.50 25.85
C SER A 262 -3.03 -21.74 26.50
N GLY A 263 -2.85 -21.22 27.72
CA GLY A 263 -3.87 -20.48 28.47
C GLY A 263 -3.99 -18.99 28.08
N ASP A 264 -2.91 -18.40 27.58
CA ASP A 264 -2.78 -16.94 27.38
C ASP A 264 -2.58 -16.53 25.91
N VAL A 265 -3.05 -17.32 24.92
CA VAL A 265 -3.09 -16.82 23.54
C VAL A 265 -3.96 -15.56 23.53
N PRO A 266 -3.44 -14.37 23.23
CA PRO A 266 -4.25 -13.17 23.10
C PRO A 266 -5.18 -13.39 21.91
N THR A 267 -6.39 -13.86 22.23
CA THR A 267 -7.50 -13.94 21.28
C THR A 267 -8.06 -12.54 21.02
N GLU A 268 -7.71 -11.56 21.85
CA GLU A 268 -7.88 -10.13 21.58
C GLU A 268 -6.78 -9.61 20.66
N GLY A 269 -6.85 -9.97 19.38
CA GLY A 269 -6.00 -9.40 18.32
C GLY A 269 -5.81 -10.31 17.12
N THR A 270 -5.84 -11.63 17.34
CA THR A 270 -5.69 -12.67 16.31
C THR A 270 -6.99 -12.98 15.54
N HIS A 271 -7.95 -12.07 15.55
CA HIS A 271 -9.10 -12.18 14.66
C HIS A 271 -8.62 -11.97 13.23
N ARG A 272 -8.85 -12.95 12.36
CA ARG A 272 -8.93 -12.72 10.92
C ARG A 272 -9.78 -11.47 10.74
N LEU A 273 -9.12 -10.36 10.44
CA LEU A 273 -9.75 -9.07 10.30
C LEU A 273 -10.91 -9.25 9.31
N PRO A 274 -12.16 -8.96 9.72
CA PRO A 274 -13.33 -9.24 8.90
C PRO A 274 -13.15 -8.62 7.51
N LEU A 275 -13.76 -9.23 6.48
CA LEU A 275 -13.78 -8.64 5.13
C LEU A 275 -14.23 -7.18 5.23
N GLY A 276 -13.32 -6.23 4.97
CA GLY A 276 -13.59 -4.79 5.09
C GLY A 276 -12.91 -4.06 6.27
N TYR A 277 -12.13 -4.73 7.13
CA TYR A 277 -11.22 -4.02 8.02
C TYR A 277 -9.98 -3.57 7.24
N PHE A 278 -9.81 -2.27 7.12
CA PHE A 278 -8.66 -1.63 6.49
C PHE A 278 -7.66 -1.28 7.61
N THR A 279 -6.42 -1.76 7.53
CA THR A 279 -5.34 -1.20 8.36
C THR A 279 -5.06 0.24 7.91
N ASP A 280 -4.30 1.01 8.70
CA ASP A 280 -3.92 2.36 8.29
C ASP A 280 -3.23 2.35 6.90
N SER A 281 -2.37 1.37 6.62
CA SER A 281 -1.75 1.19 5.30
C SER A 281 -2.77 0.91 4.17
N ASP A 282 -3.84 0.16 4.44
CA ASP A 282 -4.83 -0.22 3.43
C ASP A 282 -5.71 0.98 3.02
N HIS A 283 -6.02 1.89 3.96
CA HIS A 283 -6.73 3.14 3.66
C HIS A 283 -5.95 4.01 2.68
N TRP A 284 -4.63 4.09 2.84
CA TRP A 284 -3.77 4.90 1.98
C TRP A 284 -3.56 4.29 0.60
N ALA A 285 -3.47 2.96 0.49
CA ALA A 285 -3.40 2.28 -0.80
C ALA A 285 -4.68 2.46 -1.63
N LEU A 286 -5.85 2.41 -0.98
CA LEU A 286 -7.13 2.75 -1.60
C LEU A 286 -7.15 4.23 -2.06
N LEU A 287 -6.61 5.14 -1.25
CA LEU A 287 -6.56 6.57 -1.56
C LEU A 287 -5.63 6.86 -2.76
N ASN A 288 -4.50 6.16 -2.87
CA ASN A 288 -3.61 6.27 -4.03
C ASN A 288 -4.25 5.72 -5.30
N LEU A 289 -4.97 4.59 -5.22
CA LEU A 289 -5.77 4.09 -6.34
C LEU A 289 -6.80 5.13 -6.81
N LEU A 290 -7.46 5.80 -5.86
CA LEU A 290 -8.39 6.90 -6.16
C LEU A 290 -7.67 8.10 -6.79
N CYS A 291 -6.50 8.51 -6.28
CA CYS A 291 -5.71 9.59 -6.87
C CYS A 291 -5.23 9.29 -8.29
N VAL A 292 -4.75 8.06 -8.54
CA VAL A 292 -4.40 7.62 -9.90
C VAL A 292 -5.63 7.68 -10.78
N ALA A 293 -6.77 7.12 -10.34
CA ALA A 293 -8.03 7.22 -11.08
C ALA A 293 -8.43 8.69 -11.38
N GLU A 294 -8.28 9.58 -10.39
CA GLU A 294 -8.63 10.99 -10.48
C GLU A 294 -7.70 11.80 -11.40
N THR A 295 -6.40 11.51 -11.44
CA THR A 295 -5.50 12.15 -12.42
C THR A 295 -5.93 11.85 -13.87
N PHE A 296 -6.47 10.65 -14.13
CA PHE A 296 -7.05 10.33 -15.44
C PHE A 296 -8.43 10.99 -15.65
N LEU A 297 -9.23 11.18 -14.61
CA LEU A 297 -10.46 11.98 -14.70
C LEU A 297 -10.15 13.45 -15.07
N ILE A 298 -9.02 14.01 -14.61
CA ILE A 298 -8.55 15.35 -14.99
C ILE A 298 -8.15 15.41 -16.48
N LEU A 299 -7.81 14.29 -17.12
CA LEU A 299 -7.52 14.23 -18.56
C LEU A 299 -8.79 14.14 -19.42
N LEU A 300 -9.93 13.69 -18.88
CA LEU A 300 -11.20 13.62 -19.63
C LEU A 300 -11.65 14.99 -20.19
N PRO A 301 -11.60 16.11 -19.44
CA PRO A 301 -11.90 17.44 -19.97
C PRO A 301 -11.05 17.83 -21.20
N VAL A 302 -9.76 17.47 -21.20
CA VAL A 302 -8.82 17.73 -22.32
C VAL A 302 -9.25 16.98 -23.57
N THR A 303 -9.71 15.74 -23.42
CA THR A 303 -10.14 14.93 -24.57
C THR A 303 -11.43 15.45 -25.23
N ALA A 304 -12.21 16.24 -24.49
CA ALA A 304 -13.40 16.92 -24.97
C ALA A 304 -13.12 18.30 -25.59
N ILE A 305 -11.87 18.79 -25.60
CA ILE A 305 -11.50 20.11 -26.17
C ILE A 305 -12.06 20.32 -27.57
N ARG A 306 -12.09 19.28 -28.40
CA ARG A 306 -12.64 19.39 -29.76
C ARG A 306 -14.17 19.57 -29.76
N LYS A 307 -14.90 18.94 -28.84
CA LYS A 307 -16.35 19.16 -28.65
C LYS A 307 -16.58 20.58 -28.14
N LYS A 308 -15.78 21.00 -27.14
CA LYS A 308 -15.78 22.36 -26.56
C LYS A 308 -15.54 23.43 -27.66
N TYR A 309 -14.51 23.26 -28.49
CA TYR A 309 -14.22 24.19 -29.58
C TYR A 309 -15.32 24.23 -30.65
N ARG A 310 -15.97 23.10 -30.94
CA ARG A 310 -17.13 23.06 -31.86
C ARG A 310 -18.33 23.82 -31.28
N GLN A 311 -18.63 23.66 -29.99
CA GLN A 311 -19.69 24.40 -29.30
C GLN A 311 -19.43 25.91 -29.32
N ILE A 312 -18.19 26.35 -29.07
CA ILE A 312 -17.80 27.77 -29.17
C ILE A 312 -17.99 28.29 -30.61
N SER A 313 -17.47 27.56 -31.60
CA SER A 313 -17.60 27.96 -33.01
C SER A 313 -19.06 28.04 -33.46
N TYR A 314 -19.89 27.12 -32.99
CA TYR A 314 -21.32 27.12 -33.28
C TYR A 314 -22.03 28.28 -32.59
N SER A 315 -21.79 28.49 -31.29
CA SER A 315 -22.40 29.59 -30.51
C SER A 315 -22.11 30.95 -31.14
N LYS A 316 -20.87 31.19 -31.59
CA LYS A 316 -20.48 32.42 -32.30
C LYS A 316 -21.20 32.58 -33.65
N LYS A 317 -21.37 31.49 -34.40
CA LYS A 317 -22.10 31.51 -35.68
C LYS A 317 -23.60 31.75 -35.48
N LEU A 318 -24.19 31.19 -34.44
CA LEU A 318 -25.61 31.37 -34.12
C LEU A 318 -25.88 32.82 -33.69
N ALA A 319 -25.07 33.37 -32.79
CA ALA A 319 -25.18 34.77 -32.38
C ALA A 319 -25.05 35.73 -33.59
N LYS A 320 -24.08 35.47 -34.48
CA LYS A 320 -23.92 36.28 -35.70
C LYS A 320 -25.13 36.19 -36.63
N LYS A 321 -25.73 35.01 -36.79
CA LYS A 321 -26.94 34.84 -37.62
C LYS A 321 -28.13 35.60 -37.05
N LEU A 322 -28.34 35.53 -35.73
CA LEU A 322 -29.42 36.26 -35.07
C LEU A 322 -29.25 37.78 -35.22
N GLU A 323 -28.02 38.29 -35.07
CA GLU A 323 -27.70 39.70 -35.33
C GLU A 323 -27.93 40.10 -36.81
N GLU A 324 -27.57 39.24 -37.76
CA GLU A 324 -27.80 39.48 -39.20
C GLU A 324 -29.30 39.44 -39.58
N THR A 325 -30.12 38.63 -38.89
CA THR A 325 -31.59 38.56 -39.08
C THR A 325 -32.26 39.83 -38.53
N ASP A 326 -31.96 40.22 -37.29
CA ASP A 326 -32.48 41.46 -36.69
C ASP A 326 -32.14 42.71 -37.53
N CYS A 327 -30.91 42.77 -38.09
CA CYS A 327 -30.53 43.85 -38.99
C CYS A 327 -31.33 43.86 -40.31
N LYS A 328 -31.73 42.70 -40.85
CA LYS A 328 -32.51 42.64 -42.09
C LYS A 328 -33.97 43.03 -41.86
N ASP A 329 -34.58 42.54 -40.80
CA ASP A 329 -35.96 42.87 -40.46
C ASP A 329 -36.11 44.37 -40.17
N SER A 330 -35.10 44.99 -39.53
CA SER A 330 -35.04 46.45 -39.32
C SER A 330 -34.90 47.28 -40.60
N HIS A 331 -34.46 46.67 -41.71
CA HIS A 331 -34.29 47.34 -43.00
C HIS A 331 -35.46 47.08 -43.98
N GLU A 332 -36.15 45.94 -43.86
CA GLU A 332 -37.25 45.56 -44.76
C GLU A 332 -38.61 46.09 -44.30
N ASN A 333 -38.80 46.41 -43.00
CA ASN A 333 -40.12 46.81 -42.50
C ASN A 333 -40.27 48.32 -42.20
N TYR A 334 -40.91 49.04 -43.12
CA TYR A 334 -41.37 50.42 -42.94
C TYR A 334 -42.90 50.55 -42.82
N GLU A 335 -43.66 49.45 -42.90
CA GLU A 335 -45.12 49.49 -42.76
C GLU A 335 -45.69 48.26 -42.01
N ASN A 336 -46.20 48.54 -40.80
CA ASN A 336 -47.20 47.77 -40.04
C ASN A 336 -46.83 46.35 -39.53
N ASN A 337 -46.00 46.25 -38.46
CA ASN A 337 -46.32 45.44 -37.26
C ASN A 337 -45.35 45.66 -36.06
N ASP A 338 -45.19 46.89 -35.58
CA ASP A 338 -44.15 47.30 -34.61
C ASP A 338 -44.05 46.52 -33.28
N THR A 339 -45.09 45.79 -32.84
CA THR A 339 -45.11 45.21 -31.48
C THR A 339 -44.57 43.77 -31.43
N GLU A 340 -44.83 42.95 -32.45
CA GLU A 340 -44.32 41.58 -32.51
C GLU A 340 -42.85 41.55 -32.94
N GLU A 341 -42.45 42.40 -33.88
CA GLU A 341 -41.05 42.52 -34.31
C GLU A 341 -40.14 43.04 -33.21
N ARG A 342 -40.60 44.04 -32.42
CA ARG A 342 -39.85 44.50 -31.24
C ARG A 342 -39.69 43.39 -30.21
N ARG A 343 -40.72 42.57 -29.98
CA ARG A 343 -40.65 41.44 -29.06
C ARG A 343 -39.67 40.37 -29.56
N CYS A 344 -39.65 40.09 -30.86
CA CYS A 344 -38.70 39.15 -31.47
C CYS A 344 -37.25 39.65 -31.36
N SER A 345 -37.00 40.93 -31.65
CA SER A 345 -35.67 41.54 -31.53
C SER A 345 -35.17 41.58 -30.08
N GLU A 346 -36.03 41.91 -29.11
CA GLU A 346 -35.67 41.85 -27.68
C GLU A 346 -35.34 40.42 -27.22
N GLU A 347 -36.04 39.41 -27.73
CA GLU A 347 -35.77 37.99 -27.44
C GLU A 347 -34.46 37.52 -28.10
N ASN A 348 -34.19 37.92 -29.35
CA ASN A 348 -32.95 37.63 -30.06
C ASN A 348 -31.74 38.30 -29.40
N GLU A 349 -31.87 39.55 -28.95
CA GLU A 349 -30.81 40.26 -28.21
C GLU A 349 -30.46 39.53 -26.90
N GLU A 350 -31.47 39.08 -26.15
CA GLU A 350 -31.25 38.35 -24.90
C GLU A 350 -30.62 36.96 -25.15
N ILE A 351 -31.03 36.24 -26.21
CA ILE A 351 -30.40 34.98 -26.62
C ILE A 351 -28.93 35.20 -27.04
N CYS A 352 -28.64 36.24 -27.83
CA CYS A 352 -27.27 36.62 -28.22
C CYS A 352 -26.40 36.93 -27.00
N LYS A 353 -26.93 37.65 -26.02
CA LYS A 353 -26.25 37.95 -24.75
C LYS A 353 -25.97 36.68 -23.95
N GLN A 354 -26.92 35.74 -23.92
CA GLN A 354 -26.74 34.44 -23.27
C GLN A 354 -25.67 33.57 -23.97
N LEU A 355 -25.64 33.54 -25.30
CA LEU A 355 -24.64 32.82 -26.10
C LEU A 355 -23.23 33.40 -25.95
N ARG A 356 -23.08 34.73 -25.93
CA ARG A 356 -21.79 35.40 -25.66
C ARG A 356 -21.28 35.08 -24.25
N ARG A 357 -22.13 35.24 -23.22
CA ARG A 357 -21.80 34.86 -21.83
C ARG A 357 -21.44 33.39 -21.68
N PHE A 358 -22.08 32.50 -22.45
CA PHE A 358 -21.74 31.07 -22.46
C PHE A 358 -20.37 30.83 -23.09
N THR A 359 -20.09 31.48 -24.22
CA THR A 359 -18.80 31.39 -24.92
C THR A 359 -17.65 31.90 -24.06
N ASP A 360 -17.84 33.02 -23.36
CA ASP A 360 -16.83 33.57 -22.43
C ASP A 360 -16.60 32.64 -21.23
N ARG A 361 -17.68 32.06 -20.66
CA ARG A 361 -17.57 31.06 -19.59
C ARG A 361 -16.83 29.80 -20.03
N MET A 362 -17.06 29.32 -21.25
CA MET A 362 -16.32 28.18 -21.80
C MET A 362 -14.84 28.49 -22.02
N HIS A 363 -14.50 29.68 -22.51
CA HIS A 363 -13.10 30.11 -22.67
C HIS A 363 -12.39 30.19 -21.32
N ILE A 364 -13.02 30.78 -20.31
CA ILE A 364 -12.49 30.87 -18.95
C ILE A 364 -12.33 29.46 -18.35
N GLY A 365 -13.34 28.60 -18.46
CA GLY A 365 -13.29 27.21 -17.98
C GLY A 365 -12.13 26.43 -18.57
N MET A 366 -11.96 26.48 -19.88
CA MET A 366 -10.82 25.83 -20.56
C MET A 366 -9.46 26.33 -20.07
N ILE A 367 -9.31 27.63 -19.82
CA ILE A 367 -8.05 28.19 -19.30
C ILE A 367 -7.80 27.65 -17.89
N VAL A 368 -8.82 27.65 -17.02
CA VAL A 368 -8.69 27.18 -15.65
C VAL A 368 -8.39 25.68 -15.59
N GLU A 369 -9.02 24.85 -16.41
CA GLU A 369 -8.69 23.42 -16.53
C GLU A 369 -7.23 23.20 -16.94
N CYS A 370 -6.75 23.93 -17.95
CA CYS A 370 -5.36 23.82 -18.40
C CYS A 370 -4.39 24.20 -17.27
N VAL A 371 -4.70 25.24 -16.50
CA VAL A 371 -3.90 25.64 -15.33
C VAL A 371 -3.92 24.56 -14.25
N LEU A 372 -5.10 24.03 -13.90
CA LEU A 372 -5.23 22.96 -12.90
C LEU A 372 -4.49 21.68 -13.32
N LEU A 373 -4.52 21.34 -14.61
CA LEU A 373 -3.78 20.21 -15.15
C LEU A 373 -2.27 20.42 -15.06
N ILE A 374 -1.77 21.61 -15.41
CA ILE A 374 -0.34 21.92 -15.26
C ILE A 374 0.07 21.86 -13.79
N VAL A 375 -0.72 22.44 -12.89
CA VAL A 375 -0.47 22.39 -11.44
C VAL A 375 -0.47 20.94 -10.95
N SER A 376 -1.43 20.12 -11.36
CA SER A 376 -1.50 18.71 -11.00
C SER A 376 -0.27 17.92 -11.48
N ILE A 377 0.18 18.13 -12.71
CA ILE A 377 1.41 17.50 -13.23
C ILE A 377 2.64 17.95 -12.44
N VAL A 378 2.76 19.24 -12.14
CA VAL A 378 3.90 19.77 -11.38
C VAL A 378 3.92 19.20 -9.96
N VAL A 379 2.77 19.17 -9.28
CA VAL A 379 2.67 18.55 -7.95
C VAL A 379 3.08 17.09 -8.05
N PHE A 380 2.48 16.32 -8.96
CA PHE A 380 2.81 14.91 -9.17
C PHE A 380 4.32 14.67 -9.39
N LEU A 381 4.96 15.44 -10.27
CA LEU A 381 6.40 15.31 -10.54
C LEU A 381 7.29 15.73 -9.37
N MET A 382 6.81 16.63 -8.51
CA MET A 382 7.55 17.07 -7.32
C MET A 382 7.34 16.13 -6.12
N THR A 383 6.23 15.41 -6.08
CA THR A 383 5.83 14.58 -4.94
C THR A 383 6.11 13.10 -5.17
N GLU A 384 5.94 12.59 -6.39
CA GLU A 384 6.28 11.21 -6.71
C GLU A 384 7.76 11.05 -7.06
N ASP A 385 8.50 10.47 -6.12
CA ASP A 385 9.80 9.89 -6.40
C ASP A 385 9.62 8.42 -6.80
N LEU A 386 9.50 8.16 -8.11
CA LEU A 386 9.35 6.81 -8.69
C LEU A 386 10.54 5.87 -8.40
N THR A 387 11.64 6.39 -7.84
CA THR A 387 12.83 5.60 -7.51
C THR A 387 12.84 5.11 -6.06
N LYS A 388 11.93 5.61 -5.21
CA LYS A 388 11.77 5.16 -3.82
C LYS A 388 10.63 4.15 -3.69
N LYS A 389 10.69 3.29 -2.66
CA LYS A 389 9.52 2.50 -2.25
C LYS A 389 8.35 3.45 -2.02
N MET A 390 7.16 3.08 -2.49
CA MET A 390 5.94 3.87 -2.41
C MET A 390 5.62 4.15 -0.93
N THR A 391 6.13 5.26 -0.37
CA THR A 391 5.91 5.61 1.03
C THR A 391 4.51 6.21 1.16
N LEU A 392 3.64 5.50 1.86
CA LEU A 392 2.18 5.64 1.90
C LEU A 392 1.63 6.82 2.71
N SER A 393 2.47 7.69 3.29
CA SER A 393 2.00 8.95 3.89
C SER A 393 2.60 10.13 3.15
N ASP A 394 1.86 10.68 2.18
CA ASP A 394 2.25 11.94 1.56
C ASP A 394 1.30 13.06 1.97
N LYS A 395 1.85 14.22 2.30
CA LYS A 395 1.10 15.42 2.74
C LYS A 395 0.22 15.98 1.63
N TRP A 396 0.39 15.51 0.40
CA TRP A 396 -0.17 16.10 -0.81
C TRP A 396 -1.37 15.34 -1.38
N THR A 397 -1.66 14.12 -0.92
CA THR A 397 -2.77 13.30 -1.43
C THR A 397 -4.12 13.99 -1.29
N GLY A 398 -4.39 14.61 -0.14
CA GLY A 398 -5.62 15.39 0.06
C GLY A 398 -5.74 16.62 -0.85
N LEU A 399 -4.61 17.24 -1.21
CA LEU A 399 -4.60 18.35 -2.16
C LEU A 399 -4.94 17.88 -3.57
N MET A 400 -4.44 16.71 -3.99
CA MET A 400 -4.73 16.14 -5.31
C MET A 400 -6.22 15.82 -5.47
N ILE A 401 -6.85 15.25 -4.44
CA ILE A 401 -8.30 14.96 -4.44
C ILE A 401 -9.11 16.26 -4.53
N LEU A 402 -8.71 17.29 -3.80
CA LEU A 402 -9.36 18.59 -3.87
C LEU A 402 -9.24 19.21 -5.28
N ILE A 403 -8.06 19.13 -5.91
CA ILE A 403 -7.84 19.62 -7.28
C ILE A 403 -8.74 18.87 -8.28
N ALA A 404 -8.86 17.54 -8.15
CA ALA A 404 -9.72 16.73 -9.00
C ALA A 404 -11.21 17.10 -8.86
N ALA A 405 -11.70 17.21 -7.62
CA ALA A 405 -13.07 17.60 -7.33
C ALA A 405 -13.40 19.02 -7.87
N VAL A 406 -12.49 19.97 -7.68
CA VAL A 406 -12.63 21.35 -8.20
C VAL A 406 -12.63 21.35 -9.74
N SER A 407 -11.77 20.55 -10.37
CA SER A 407 -11.72 20.41 -11.84
C SER A 407 -13.05 19.92 -12.41
N LEU A 408 -13.62 18.84 -11.84
CA LEU A 408 -14.92 18.30 -12.25
C LEU A 408 -16.07 19.30 -12.02
N LEU A 409 -16.04 20.04 -10.92
CA LEU A 409 -17.03 21.07 -10.62
C LEU A 409 -16.98 22.21 -11.63
N ILE A 410 -15.78 22.69 -11.98
CA ILE A 410 -15.60 23.74 -12.99
C ILE A 410 -16.14 23.25 -14.32
N ASP A 411 -15.81 22.01 -14.71
CA ASP A 411 -16.30 21.40 -15.95
C ASP A 411 -17.85 21.40 -16.01
N HIS A 412 -18.50 20.99 -14.91
CA HIS A 412 -19.96 21.03 -14.82
C HIS A 412 -20.53 22.46 -14.93
N LEU A 413 -19.89 23.43 -14.30
CA LEU A 413 -20.36 24.82 -14.26
C LEU A 413 -20.14 25.58 -15.57
N THR A 414 -19.06 25.31 -16.30
CA THR A 414 -18.68 26.07 -17.50
C THR A 414 -19.21 25.48 -18.80
N PHE A 415 -19.49 24.17 -18.88
CA PHE A 415 -19.89 23.52 -20.13
C PHE A 415 -21.38 23.22 -20.26
N CYS A 416 -22.17 23.31 -19.19
CA CYS A 416 -23.63 23.17 -19.28
C CYS A 416 -24.28 24.48 -19.72
N TYR A 417 -24.81 24.52 -20.96
CA TYR A 417 -25.66 25.63 -21.41
C TYR A 417 -27.02 25.57 -20.70
N LYS A 418 -27.36 26.63 -19.96
CA LYS A 418 -28.65 26.76 -19.23
C LYS A 418 -29.58 27.83 -19.84
N GLY A 419 -29.24 28.37 -21.01
CA GLY A 419 -30.02 29.42 -21.68
C GLY A 419 -31.16 28.86 -22.52
N LYS A 420 -32.04 29.75 -23.01
CA LYS A 420 -33.06 29.36 -24.00
C LYS A 420 -32.40 29.16 -25.37
N LEU A 421 -32.91 28.19 -26.12
CA LEU A 421 -32.58 28.00 -27.53
C LEU A 421 -33.70 28.64 -28.38
N PRO A 422 -33.38 29.25 -29.53
CA PRO A 422 -34.38 29.84 -30.41
C PRO A 422 -35.37 28.77 -30.91
N ASN A 423 -36.61 29.19 -31.17
CA ASN A 423 -37.71 28.30 -31.51
C ASN A 423 -37.51 27.66 -32.90
N LYS A 424 -37.89 26.39 -33.05
CA LYS A 424 -37.49 25.53 -34.19
C LYS A 424 -37.99 25.99 -35.58
N GLU A 425 -38.92 26.94 -35.65
CA GLU A 425 -39.57 27.34 -36.91
C GLU A 425 -38.82 28.43 -37.70
N GLU A 426 -37.92 29.21 -37.09
CA GLU A 426 -37.19 30.31 -37.77
C GLU A 426 -35.81 29.92 -38.33
N LEU A 427 -35.31 28.71 -38.04
CA LEU A 427 -33.99 28.25 -38.48
C LEU A 427 -34.10 27.00 -39.35
N THR A 428 -34.57 27.17 -40.59
CA THR A 428 -34.49 26.13 -41.63
C THR A 428 -33.04 25.95 -42.09
N THR A 429 -32.27 25.13 -41.37
CA THR A 429 -31.41 24.02 -41.88
C THR A 429 -30.38 23.60 -40.82
N GLN A 430 -30.72 22.57 -40.03
CA GLN A 430 -29.99 21.29 -39.94
C GLN A 430 -30.32 20.58 -38.62
N GLN A 431 -30.89 19.37 -38.72
CA GLN A 431 -31.02 18.36 -37.66
C GLN A 431 -29.66 17.89 -37.05
N LYS A 432 -28.57 18.64 -37.22
CA LYS A 432 -27.28 18.44 -36.54
C LYS A 432 -27.13 19.25 -35.27
N ASP A 433 -27.95 20.30 -35.10
CA ASP A 433 -27.73 21.33 -34.08
C ASP A 433 -28.14 20.88 -32.67
N ASP A 434 -29.17 20.02 -32.56
CA ASP A 434 -29.60 19.43 -31.28
C ASP A 434 -28.50 18.56 -30.62
N LYS A 435 -27.58 17.95 -31.40
CA LYS A 435 -26.48 17.12 -30.86
C LYS A 435 -25.26 17.92 -30.37
N VAL A 436 -25.22 19.23 -30.62
CA VAL A 436 -24.08 20.07 -30.22
C VAL A 436 -24.22 20.52 -28.76
N TYR A 437 -25.45 20.72 -28.28
CA TYR A 437 -25.74 21.14 -26.91
C TYR A 437 -26.25 20.02 -25.99
N SER A 438 -26.53 18.81 -26.53
CA SER A 438 -26.64 17.56 -25.76
C SER A 438 -25.27 16.93 -25.51
#